data_AF-A0A2N2XLC2-F1
#
_entry.id   AF-A0A2N2XLC2-F1
#
_cell.length_a   1.000
_cell.length_b   1.000
_cell.length_c   1.000
_cell.angle_alpha   90.00
_cell.angle_beta   90.00
_cell.angle_gamma   90.00
#
_symmetry.space_group_name_H-M   'P 1'
#
loop_
_entity.id
_entity.type
_entity.pdbx_description
1 polymer ?
#
loop_
_entity_poly.entity_id
_entity_poly.type
_entity_poly.pdbx_seq_one_letter_code
_entity_poly.pdbx_strand_id
1 'polypeptide(L)'
;MKDEAGLQSWFIKRVEKMVTAKGKKMIGWDEILEGGLAPEATVMSWRGMEGGIEAAKMGHDVIMTPTSYCYFDYYQAEPEGEPLAIGGFVTLKKVYSFEPVPPVLNEMESRHILGAQGNVWTEFIATPEHAEYMAIPRMIALAEVNWTEKENRDYNDFIRRMDHQFAILDQLKVNYGKQSTRVDISLSRNESTGKLMVGMETELYKPEIRYTTDGNDPTATSVVYSAPFEIPASCTIKAAIFKEGKQLGKVSERAFALHSATGVKCEVSPAPSFKYQARGIQSLTDATLGSVNHNDGCWLGFEGDDIEITIDLGKEQMVRNIEVAFLQNLKAWIMLPKSIVLEVADFSGKYAQSNELSVSMVTPADTVLRNNLVIQVKKQNCRFIKLKIKNGGPLPANHLYPGEPAWLFIDEVVVN
;
A
#
# COMPACT_ATOMS: atom_id res chain seq x y z
N MET A 1 6.40 -39.45 -5.39
CA MET A 1 5.80 -38.28 -4.72
C MET A 1 6.17 -38.34 -3.27
N LYS A 2 6.56 -37.21 -2.66
CA LYS A 2 7.07 -37.15 -1.28
C LYS A 2 6.13 -36.38 -0.32
N ASP A 3 5.33 -35.44 -0.85
CA ASP A 3 4.44 -34.52 -0.14
C ASP A 3 3.31 -34.01 -1.06
N GLU A 4 2.41 -33.17 -0.53
CA GLU A 4 1.28 -32.56 -1.22
C GLU A 4 1.71 -31.61 -2.36
N ALA A 5 2.77 -30.83 -2.15
CA ALA A 5 3.35 -29.98 -3.21
C ALA A 5 3.85 -30.82 -4.39
N GLY A 6 4.48 -31.97 -4.11
CA GLY A 6 4.87 -32.95 -5.10
C GLY A 6 3.67 -33.58 -5.84
N LEU A 7 2.52 -33.71 -5.19
CA LEU A 7 1.28 -34.20 -5.82
C LEU A 7 0.72 -33.17 -6.81
N GLN A 8 0.68 -31.88 -6.43
CA GLN A 8 0.31 -30.79 -7.33
C GLN A 8 1.19 -30.77 -8.58
N SER A 9 2.52 -30.76 -8.40
CA SER A 9 3.49 -30.76 -9.51
C SER A 9 3.33 -31.97 -10.43
N TRP A 10 3.12 -33.17 -9.89
CA TRP A 10 2.88 -34.37 -10.70
C TRP A 10 1.62 -34.24 -11.56
N PHE A 11 0.53 -33.73 -10.98
CA PHE A 11 -0.74 -33.56 -11.69
C PHE A 11 -0.61 -32.52 -12.81
N ILE A 12 -0.01 -31.37 -12.52
CA ILE A 12 0.22 -30.31 -13.51
C ILE A 12 1.08 -30.82 -14.69
N LYS A 13 2.18 -31.54 -14.42
CA LYS A 13 3.02 -32.16 -15.47
C LYS A 13 2.27 -33.20 -16.30
N ARG A 14 1.35 -33.94 -15.68
CA ARG A 14 0.50 -34.90 -16.40
C ARG A 14 -0.47 -34.19 -17.35
N VAL A 15 -1.10 -33.11 -16.90
CA VAL A 15 -2.02 -32.31 -17.71
C VAL A 15 -1.28 -31.59 -18.84
N GLU A 16 -0.13 -30.98 -18.57
CA GLU A 16 0.71 -30.33 -19.59
C GLU A 16 1.00 -31.29 -20.76
N LYS A 17 1.48 -32.50 -20.48
CA LYS A 17 1.74 -33.50 -21.53
C LYS A 17 0.51 -33.79 -22.40
N MET A 18 -0.69 -33.82 -21.82
CA MET A 18 -1.93 -34.04 -22.57
C MET A 18 -2.28 -32.83 -23.45
N VAL A 19 -2.06 -31.61 -22.95
CA VAL A 19 -2.30 -30.35 -23.66
C VAL A 19 -1.31 -30.20 -24.81
N THR A 20 -0.01 -30.41 -24.55
CA THR A 20 1.06 -30.33 -25.56
C THR A 20 0.92 -31.39 -26.63
N ALA A 21 0.50 -32.62 -26.29
CA ALA A 21 0.21 -33.67 -27.28
C ALA A 21 -0.93 -33.30 -28.25
N LYS A 22 -1.73 -32.27 -27.94
CA LYS A 22 -2.78 -31.70 -28.79
C LYS A 22 -2.35 -30.42 -29.51
N GLY A 23 -1.07 -30.06 -29.47
CA GLY A 23 -0.53 -28.85 -30.09
C GLY A 23 -1.01 -27.55 -29.41
N LYS A 24 -1.29 -27.61 -28.10
CA LYS A 24 -1.73 -26.47 -27.29
C LYS A 24 -0.65 -26.12 -26.25
N LYS A 25 -0.63 -24.87 -25.80
CA LYS A 25 0.20 -24.41 -24.67
C LYS A 25 -0.65 -24.33 -23.40
N MET A 26 -0.04 -24.61 -22.26
CA MET A 26 -0.69 -24.52 -20.96
C MET A 26 -0.37 -23.18 -20.29
N ILE A 27 -1.39 -22.54 -19.72
CA ILE A 27 -1.24 -21.38 -18.82
C ILE A 27 -1.74 -21.82 -17.45
N GLY A 28 -1.03 -21.46 -16.39
CA GLY A 28 -1.48 -21.68 -15.02
C GLY A 28 -1.05 -20.55 -14.09
N TRP A 29 -1.79 -20.39 -12.99
CA TRP A 29 -1.45 -19.43 -11.94
C TRP A 29 -0.09 -19.72 -11.31
N ASP A 30 0.54 -18.70 -10.72
CA ASP A 30 1.91 -18.79 -10.19
C ASP A 30 2.14 -19.87 -9.10
N GLU A 31 1.10 -20.46 -8.52
CA GLU A 31 1.20 -21.66 -7.68
C GLU A 31 1.80 -22.87 -8.41
N ILE A 32 1.75 -22.93 -9.75
CA ILE A 32 2.37 -24.03 -10.50
C ILE A 32 3.91 -24.04 -10.42
N LEU A 33 4.52 -22.98 -9.87
CA LEU A 33 5.94 -22.94 -9.50
C LEU A 33 6.27 -23.98 -8.41
N GLU A 34 5.32 -24.24 -7.51
CA GLU A 34 5.50 -25.11 -6.36
C GLU A 34 5.70 -26.57 -6.80
N GLY A 35 6.87 -27.14 -6.46
CA GLY A 35 7.26 -28.49 -6.88
C GLY A 35 7.84 -28.59 -8.31
N GLY A 36 8.12 -27.45 -8.96
CA GLY A 36 8.86 -27.35 -10.20
C GLY A 36 7.99 -27.38 -11.46
N LEU A 37 8.18 -26.36 -12.30
CA LEU A 37 7.45 -26.10 -13.53
C LEU A 37 7.59 -27.20 -14.58
N ALA A 38 6.59 -27.22 -15.45
CA ALA A 38 6.55 -28.02 -16.64
C ALA A 38 7.19 -27.19 -17.79
N PRO A 39 8.08 -27.76 -18.65
CA PRO A 39 9.02 -26.98 -19.46
C PRO A 39 8.41 -25.94 -20.40
N GLU A 40 7.17 -26.13 -20.85
CA GLU A 40 6.50 -25.28 -21.84
C GLU A 40 5.34 -24.48 -21.22
N ALA A 41 5.22 -24.48 -19.89
CA ALA A 41 4.16 -23.79 -19.18
C ALA A 41 4.39 -22.27 -19.20
N THR A 42 3.33 -21.53 -19.49
CA THR A 42 3.25 -20.07 -19.28
C THR A 42 2.65 -19.80 -17.89
N VAL A 43 3.22 -18.85 -17.15
CA VAL A 43 2.81 -18.51 -15.79
C VAL A 43 1.94 -17.25 -15.77
N MET A 44 0.83 -17.28 -15.04
CA MET A 44 -0.02 -16.11 -14.77
C MET A 44 0.20 -15.64 -13.33
N SER A 45 0.86 -14.50 -13.13
CA SER A 45 1.26 -14.04 -11.79
C SER A 45 0.19 -13.14 -11.17
N TRP A 46 -0.38 -13.57 -10.04
CA TRP A 46 -1.53 -12.90 -9.43
C TRP A 46 -1.32 -12.49 -7.98
N ARG A 47 -0.53 -13.25 -7.21
CA ARG A 47 -0.23 -12.96 -5.79
C ARG A 47 0.71 -11.77 -5.58
N GLY A 48 1.13 -11.14 -6.67
CA GLY A 48 2.15 -10.10 -6.74
C GLY A 48 2.84 -10.18 -8.10
N MET A 49 4.05 -9.65 -8.20
CA MET A 49 4.88 -9.77 -9.42
C MET A 49 5.99 -10.82 -9.25
N GLU A 50 6.21 -11.32 -8.03
CA GLU A 50 7.34 -12.16 -7.64
C GLU A 50 7.34 -13.49 -8.39
N GLY A 51 6.18 -14.17 -8.46
CA GLY A 51 6.05 -15.41 -9.21
C GLY A 51 6.34 -15.23 -10.70
N GLY A 52 5.89 -14.11 -11.28
CA GLY A 52 6.22 -13.76 -12.67
C GLY A 52 7.71 -13.46 -12.87
N ILE A 53 8.35 -12.74 -11.94
CA ILE A 53 9.79 -12.48 -11.97
C ILE A 53 10.59 -13.79 -11.91
N GLU A 54 10.22 -14.70 -11.02
CA GLU A 54 10.87 -16.00 -10.88
C GLU A 54 10.70 -16.84 -12.15
N ALA A 55 9.48 -16.94 -12.68
CA ALA A 55 9.18 -17.66 -13.90
C ALA A 55 9.97 -17.13 -15.12
N ALA A 56 10.03 -15.81 -15.29
CA ALA A 56 10.77 -15.18 -16.38
C ALA A 56 12.29 -15.44 -16.28
N LYS A 57 12.86 -15.42 -15.07
CA LYS A 57 14.27 -15.79 -14.82
C LYS A 57 14.57 -17.25 -15.12
N MET A 58 13.55 -18.12 -15.03
CA MET A 58 13.64 -19.52 -15.41
C MET A 58 13.41 -19.75 -16.92
N GLY A 59 13.11 -18.70 -17.69
CA GLY A 59 12.87 -18.77 -19.13
C GLY A 59 11.44 -19.15 -19.53
N HIS A 60 10.48 -19.07 -18.60
CA HIS A 60 9.06 -19.30 -18.88
C HIS A 60 8.36 -18.01 -19.27
N ASP A 61 7.46 -18.09 -20.25
CA ASP A 61 6.59 -16.97 -20.61
C ASP A 61 5.63 -16.62 -19.45
N VAL A 62 5.32 -15.34 -19.31
CA VAL A 62 4.54 -14.80 -18.20
C VAL A 62 3.44 -13.85 -18.68
N ILE A 63 2.26 -13.95 -18.06
CA ILE A 63 1.18 -12.97 -18.14
C ILE A 63 1.02 -12.34 -16.76
N MET A 64 1.18 -11.02 -16.66
CA MET A 64 1.09 -10.31 -15.39
C MET A 64 -0.36 -9.96 -15.05
N THR A 65 -0.86 -10.46 -13.92
CA THR A 65 -2.20 -10.15 -13.42
C THR A 65 -2.20 -9.86 -11.91
N PRO A 66 -1.27 -9.06 -11.38
CA PRO A 66 -1.14 -8.87 -9.93
C PRO A 66 -2.41 -8.24 -9.33
N THR A 67 -2.86 -8.75 -8.18
CA THR A 67 -4.03 -8.21 -7.42
C THR A 67 -3.93 -6.72 -7.13
N SER A 68 -2.71 -6.19 -7.01
CA SER A 68 -2.46 -4.77 -6.74
C SER A 68 -2.88 -3.83 -7.87
N TYR A 69 -3.01 -4.33 -9.11
CA TYR A 69 -3.32 -3.52 -10.31
C TYR A 69 -4.41 -4.11 -11.20
N CYS A 70 -4.54 -5.43 -11.27
CA CYS A 70 -5.29 -6.12 -12.32
C CYS A 70 -6.55 -6.84 -11.82
N TYR A 71 -6.94 -6.69 -10.56
CA TYR A 71 -8.15 -7.31 -10.01
C TYR A 71 -9.29 -6.30 -10.00
N PHE A 72 -10.16 -6.40 -11.01
CA PHE A 72 -11.24 -5.45 -11.25
C PHE A 72 -12.51 -5.82 -10.48
N ASP A 73 -12.55 -6.92 -9.76
CA ASP A 73 -13.54 -7.24 -8.74
C ASP A 73 -13.36 -6.43 -7.44
N TYR A 74 -12.25 -5.67 -7.31
CA TYR A 74 -11.98 -4.79 -6.17
C TYR A 74 -12.64 -3.41 -6.34
N TYR A 75 -12.88 -2.71 -5.22
CA TYR A 75 -13.38 -1.34 -5.24
C TYR A 75 -12.50 -0.44 -6.11
N GLN A 76 -13.15 0.45 -6.88
CA GLN A 76 -12.49 1.41 -7.78
C GLN A 76 -12.72 2.88 -7.39
N ALA A 77 -13.68 3.12 -6.50
CA ALA A 77 -13.93 4.36 -5.80
C ALA A 77 -14.22 4.03 -4.33
N GLU A 78 -14.38 5.06 -3.50
CA GLU A 78 -14.58 4.92 -2.06
C GLU A 78 -15.76 3.98 -1.77
N PRO A 79 -15.61 2.96 -0.89
CA PRO A 79 -16.64 1.94 -0.69
C PRO A 79 -18.03 2.49 -0.35
N GLU A 80 -18.12 3.65 0.29
CA GLU A 80 -19.40 4.29 0.56
C GLU A 80 -19.99 4.92 -0.70
N GLY A 81 -20.99 4.23 -1.26
CA GLY A 81 -21.67 4.65 -2.50
C GLY A 81 -21.36 3.74 -3.68
N GLU A 82 -20.42 2.81 -3.51
CA GLU A 82 -20.14 1.74 -4.46
C GLU A 82 -20.99 0.49 -4.18
N PRO A 83 -21.25 -0.34 -5.21
CA PRO A 83 -21.73 -1.71 -5.02
C PRO A 83 -20.79 -2.50 -4.10
N LEU A 84 -21.35 -3.47 -3.36
CA LEU A 84 -20.53 -4.37 -2.53
C LEU A 84 -19.50 -5.10 -3.42
N ALA A 85 -18.23 -4.93 -3.07
CA ALA A 85 -17.10 -5.64 -3.67
C ALA A 85 -16.40 -6.49 -2.62
N ILE A 86 -15.58 -7.46 -3.07
CA ILE A 86 -14.85 -8.39 -2.18
C ILE A 86 -13.85 -7.68 -1.25
N GLY A 87 -13.41 -6.47 -1.63
CA GLY A 87 -12.44 -5.68 -0.90
C GLY A 87 -11.52 -4.92 -1.86
N GLY A 88 -10.28 -4.67 -1.42
CA GLY A 88 -9.25 -4.03 -2.22
C GLY A 88 -9.55 -2.57 -2.60
N PHE A 89 -8.60 -1.94 -3.29
CA PHE A 89 -8.76 -0.60 -3.85
C PHE A 89 -7.84 -0.42 -5.06
N VAL A 90 -8.43 -0.54 -6.25
CA VAL A 90 -7.75 -0.50 -7.55
C VAL A 90 -8.48 0.52 -8.43
N THR A 91 -8.05 1.77 -8.32
CA THR A 91 -8.61 2.90 -9.07
C THR A 91 -8.12 2.92 -10.52
N LEU A 92 -8.75 3.74 -11.37
CA LEU A 92 -8.33 3.95 -12.75
C LEU A 92 -6.86 4.41 -12.85
N LYS A 93 -6.46 5.38 -12.02
CA LYS A 93 -5.07 5.85 -11.94
C LYS A 93 -4.10 4.75 -11.54
N LYS A 94 -4.51 3.88 -10.60
CA LYS A 94 -3.69 2.75 -10.16
C LYS A 94 -3.44 1.78 -11.31
N VAL A 95 -4.48 1.36 -12.04
CA VAL A 95 -4.34 0.50 -13.22
C VAL A 95 -3.39 1.12 -14.25
N TYR A 96 -3.59 2.41 -14.56
CA TYR A 96 -2.75 3.13 -15.54
C TYR A 96 -1.28 3.19 -15.15
N SER A 97 -0.99 3.31 -13.84
CA SER A 97 0.37 3.37 -13.30
C SER A 97 1.13 2.04 -13.37
N PHE A 98 0.45 0.95 -13.74
CA PHE A 98 1.07 -0.37 -13.78
C PHE A 98 2.17 -0.45 -14.85
N GLU A 99 3.31 -1.01 -14.47
CA GLU A 99 4.40 -1.37 -15.37
C GLU A 99 4.51 -2.91 -15.43
N PRO A 100 4.01 -3.56 -16.50
CA PRO A 100 4.02 -5.02 -16.60
C PRO A 100 5.42 -5.62 -16.60
N VAL A 101 6.46 -4.89 -17.03
CA VAL A 101 7.84 -5.39 -17.09
C VAL A 101 8.64 -4.91 -15.86
N PRO A 102 8.93 -5.80 -14.88
CA PRO A 102 9.68 -5.42 -13.68
C PRO A 102 11.10 -4.93 -14.02
N PRO A 103 11.58 -3.82 -13.41
CA PRO A 103 12.91 -3.29 -13.69
C PRO A 103 14.07 -4.17 -13.19
N VAL A 104 13.77 -5.19 -12.38
CA VAL A 104 14.76 -6.17 -11.90
C VAL A 104 15.12 -7.23 -12.95
N LEU A 105 14.32 -7.36 -14.02
CA LEU A 105 14.59 -8.27 -15.11
C LEU A 105 15.58 -7.65 -16.09
N ASN A 106 16.51 -8.47 -16.60
CA ASN A 106 17.38 -8.04 -17.71
C ASN A 106 16.62 -8.10 -19.05
N GLU A 107 17.27 -7.66 -20.14
CA GLU A 107 16.65 -7.59 -21.46
C GLU A 107 16.14 -8.95 -21.97
N MET A 108 16.88 -10.04 -21.72
CA MET A 108 16.47 -11.38 -22.17
C MET A 108 15.29 -11.90 -21.34
N GLU A 109 15.34 -11.73 -20.03
CA GLU A 109 14.27 -12.13 -19.11
C GLU A 109 12.98 -11.33 -19.38
N SER A 110 13.11 -10.04 -19.69
CA SER A 110 11.96 -9.16 -19.98
C SER A 110 11.16 -9.60 -21.21
N ARG A 111 11.79 -10.29 -22.17
CA ARG A 111 11.11 -10.81 -23.38
C ARG A 111 10.12 -11.93 -23.07
N HIS A 112 10.23 -12.55 -21.90
CA HIS A 112 9.27 -13.56 -21.45
C HIS A 112 7.99 -12.94 -20.86
N ILE A 113 7.98 -11.63 -20.57
CA ILE A 113 6.76 -10.95 -20.16
C ILE A 113 5.91 -10.66 -21.41
N LEU A 114 4.86 -11.45 -21.61
CA LEU A 114 3.99 -11.34 -22.79
C LEU A 114 3.01 -10.16 -22.73
N GLY A 115 2.76 -9.63 -21.52
CA GLY A 115 1.85 -8.52 -21.27
C GLY A 115 1.09 -8.68 -19.96
N ALA A 116 0.01 -7.92 -19.81
CA ALA A 116 -0.87 -7.94 -18.64
C ALA A 116 -2.32 -8.26 -18.98
N GLN A 117 -3.06 -8.79 -18.00
CA GLN A 117 -4.50 -9.05 -18.11
C GLN A 117 -5.24 -8.60 -16.85
N GLY A 118 -6.43 -8.01 -17.02
CA GLY A 118 -7.35 -7.66 -15.94
C GLY A 118 -8.33 -8.81 -15.69
N ASN A 119 -8.48 -9.20 -14.43
CA ASN A 119 -9.35 -10.29 -13.98
C ASN A 119 -10.61 -9.71 -13.34
N VAL A 120 -11.77 -10.32 -13.61
CA VAL A 120 -13.06 -9.97 -12.99
C VAL A 120 -13.63 -11.24 -12.37
N TRP A 121 -13.40 -11.42 -11.08
CA TRP A 121 -14.07 -12.46 -10.29
C TRP A 121 -15.50 -12.02 -9.93
N THR A 122 -16.44 -12.96 -9.85
CA THR A 122 -17.87 -12.64 -9.88
C THR A 122 -18.65 -13.02 -8.61
N GLU A 123 -17.95 -13.26 -7.50
CA GLU A 123 -18.54 -13.62 -6.20
C GLU A 123 -19.60 -12.61 -5.74
N PHE A 124 -19.36 -11.31 -5.99
CA PHE A 124 -20.26 -10.21 -5.66
C PHE A 124 -20.87 -9.52 -6.90
N ILE A 125 -20.66 -10.08 -8.09
CA ILE A 125 -21.07 -9.50 -9.38
C ILE A 125 -22.14 -10.38 -10.02
N ALA A 126 -23.40 -10.13 -9.67
CA ALA A 126 -24.53 -10.98 -10.05
C ALA A 126 -25.10 -10.72 -11.46
N THR A 127 -24.77 -9.59 -12.10
CA THR A 127 -25.34 -9.22 -13.40
C THR A 127 -24.27 -8.75 -14.40
N PRO A 128 -24.52 -8.87 -15.71
CA PRO A 128 -23.63 -8.33 -16.74
C PRO A 128 -23.37 -6.82 -16.59
N GLU A 129 -24.39 -6.04 -16.22
CA GLU A 129 -24.26 -4.59 -16.03
C GLU A 129 -23.34 -4.26 -14.85
N HIS A 130 -23.34 -5.07 -13.79
CA HIS A 130 -22.39 -4.93 -12.70
C HIS A 130 -20.97 -5.32 -13.16
N ALA A 131 -20.82 -6.34 -14.02
CA ALA A 131 -19.52 -6.69 -14.59
C ALA A 131 -18.95 -5.57 -15.47
N GLU A 132 -19.80 -4.90 -16.28
CA GLU A 132 -19.42 -3.69 -17.02
C GLU A 132 -18.94 -2.58 -16.08
N TYR A 133 -19.67 -2.34 -15.00
CA TYR A 133 -19.36 -1.31 -14.00
C TYR A 133 -17.99 -1.54 -13.38
N MET A 134 -17.68 -2.79 -13.04
CA MET A 134 -16.42 -3.15 -12.43
C MET A 134 -15.26 -3.14 -13.44
N ALA A 135 -15.48 -3.57 -14.68
CA ALA A 135 -14.40 -3.65 -15.67
C ALA A 135 -14.07 -2.29 -16.33
N ILE A 136 -15.06 -1.46 -16.60
CA ILE A 136 -14.93 -0.23 -17.39
C ILE A 136 -15.07 0.96 -16.44
N PRO A 137 -14.17 1.97 -16.45
CA PRO A 137 -13.16 2.27 -17.48
C PRO A 137 -11.77 1.65 -17.26
N ARG A 138 -11.55 0.86 -16.22
CA ARG A 138 -10.23 0.28 -15.91
C ARG A 138 -9.63 -0.55 -17.05
N MET A 139 -10.47 -1.24 -17.81
CA MET A 139 -10.09 -1.95 -19.02
C MET A 139 -9.46 -1.03 -20.08
N ILE A 140 -9.91 0.21 -20.20
CA ILE A 140 -9.34 1.20 -21.14
C ILE A 140 -7.94 1.61 -20.68
N ALA A 141 -7.72 1.83 -19.38
CA ALA A 141 -6.39 2.10 -18.84
C ALA A 141 -5.43 0.93 -19.05
N LEU A 142 -5.87 -0.31 -18.79
CA LEU A 142 -5.04 -1.48 -18.99
C LEU A 142 -4.72 -1.74 -20.47
N ALA A 143 -5.64 -1.41 -21.38
CA ALA A 143 -5.38 -1.45 -22.81
C ALA A 143 -4.25 -0.50 -23.21
N GLU A 144 -4.22 0.73 -22.68
CA GLU A 144 -3.12 1.66 -22.92
C GLU A 144 -1.79 1.20 -22.28
N VAL A 145 -1.83 0.60 -21.08
CA VAL A 145 -0.67 -0.01 -20.44
C VAL A 145 -0.04 -1.11 -21.29
N ASN A 146 -0.86 -1.94 -21.93
CA ASN A 146 -0.37 -3.04 -22.78
C ASN A 146 0.04 -2.60 -24.19
N TRP A 147 -0.51 -1.49 -24.70
CA TRP A 147 -0.35 -1.10 -26.11
C TRP A 147 0.67 0.02 -26.32
N THR A 148 0.72 0.99 -25.41
CA THR A 148 1.57 2.19 -25.56
C THR A 148 2.88 2.01 -24.80
N GLU A 149 4.00 2.30 -25.46
CA GLU A 149 5.33 2.30 -24.83
C GLU A 149 5.35 3.19 -23.57
N LYS A 150 6.08 2.74 -22.54
CA LYS A 150 6.13 3.37 -21.22
C LYS A 150 6.44 4.87 -21.28
N GLU A 151 7.39 5.25 -22.12
CA GLU A 151 7.90 6.61 -22.26
C GLU A 151 6.86 7.56 -22.85
N ASN A 152 5.83 7.01 -23.52
CA ASN A 152 4.76 7.76 -24.16
C ASN A 152 3.46 7.80 -23.31
N ARG A 153 3.47 7.21 -22.11
CA ARG A 153 2.31 7.23 -21.21
C ARG A 153 2.35 8.47 -20.31
N ASP A 154 1.22 9.18 -20.26
CA ASP A 154 0.99 10.34 -19.39
C ASP A 154 -0.44 10.27 -18.84
N TYR A 155 -0.57 10.16 -17.52
CA TYR A 155 -1.88 10.03 -16.89
C TYR A 155 -2.77 11.27 -17.06
N ASN A 156 -2.19 12.47 -17.02
CA ASN A 156 -2.96 13.71 -17.21
C ASN A 156 -3.50 13.81 -18.64
N ASP A 157 -2.70 13.37 -19.63
CA ASP A 157 -3.19 13.32 -21.00
C ASP A 157 -4.24 12.20 -21.18
N PHE A 158 -3.99 11.02 -20.60
CA PHE A 158 -4.94 9.91 -20.61
C PHE A 158 -6.31 10.31 -20.04
N ILE A 159 -6.33 10.89 -18.83
CA ILE A 159 -7.60 11.23 -18.18
C ILE A 159 -8.32 12.39 -18.89
N ARG A 160 -7.57 13.31 -19.51
CA ARG A 160 -8.16 14.31 -20.41
C ARG A 160 -8.83 13.67 -21.64
N ARG A 161 -8.23 12.63 -22.22
CA ARG A 161 -8.83 11.87 -23.34
C ARG A 161 -10.00 11.02 -22.88
N MET A 162 -10.04 10.60 -21.61
CA MET A 162 -11.15 9.86 -21.03
C MET A 162 -12.46 10.65 -21.04
N ASP A 163 -12.44 11.98 -20.96
CA ASP A 163 -13.66 12.80 -21.11
C ASP A 163 -14.41 12.49 -22.41
N HIS A 164 -13.68 12.31 -23.52
CA HIS A 164 -14.27 11.89 -24.79
C HIS A 164 -14.72 10.43 -24.77
N GLN A 165 -13.95 9.55 -24.12
CA GLN A 165 -14.32 8.13 -23.99
C GLN A 165 -15.60 7.95 -23.18
N PHE A 166 -15.80 8.71 -22.09
CA PHE A 166 -17.04 8.69 -21.32
C PHE A 166 -18.25 9.09 -22.17
N ALA A 167 -18.12 10.12 -23.01
CA ALA A 167 -19.18 10.49 -23.95
C ALA A 167 -19.51 9.38 -24.97
N ILE A 168 -18.51 8.60 -25.39
CA ILE A 168 -18.74 7.41 -26.25
C ILE A 168 -19.45 6.31 -25.45
N LEU A 169 -18.99 6.01 -24.24
CA LEU A 169 -19.58 4.99 -23.37
C LEU A 169 -21.04 5.31 -23.05
N ASP A 170 -21.37 6.59 -22.82
CA ASP A 170 -22.74 7.07 -22.65
C ASP A 170 -23.61 6.79 -23.89
N GLN A 171 -23.09 7.08 -25.10
CA GLN A 171 -23.80 6.81 -26.35
C GLN A 171 -24.04 5.31 -26.58
N LEU A 172 -23.05 4.49 -26.20
CA LEU A 172 -23.13 3.03 -26.24
C LEU A 172 -23.95 2.44 -25.09
N LYS A 173 -24.35 3.27 -24.11
CA LYS A 173 -25.10 2.87 -22.90
C LYS A 173 -24.38 1.82 -22.05
N VAL A 174 -23.05 1.89 -22.00
CA VAL A 174 -22.24 1.02 -21.13
C VAL A 174 -22.42 1.46 -19.68
N ASN A 175 -22.68 0.53 -18.76
CA ASN A 175 -22.80 0.85 -17.34
C ASN A 175 -21.40 0.93 -16.70
N TYR A 176 -20.66 2.01 -16.89
CA TYR A 176 -19.27 2.13 -16.41
C TYR A 176 -19.14 2.66 -14.97
N GLY A 177 -18.03 2.31 -14.32
CA GLY A 177 -17.63 2.69 -12.97
C GLY A 177 -17.33 4.18 -12.80
N LYS A 178 -17.60 4.70 -11.59
CA LYS A 178 -17.25 6.08 -11.22
C LYS A 178 -15.77 6.18 -10.86
N GLN A 179 -15.20 7.35 -11.13
CA GLN A 179 -13.85 7.69 -10.69
C GLN A 179 -13.85 8.06 -9.21
N SER A 180 -12.75 7.73 -8.50
CA SER A 180 -12.58 8.12 -7.10
C SER A 180 -12.54 9.64 -6.96
N THR A 181 -13.12 10.14 -5.87
CA THR A 181 -13.05 11.56 -5.50
C THR A 181 -11.95 11.86 -4.48
N ARG A 182 -11.19 10.83 -4.11
CA ARG A 182 -10.15 10.90 -3.09
C ARG A 182 -9.07 11.91 -3.49
N VAL A 183 -8.65 12.69 -2.50
CA VAL A 183 -7.49 13.56 -2.57
C VAL A 183 -6.37 12.90 -1.78
N ASP A 184 -5.34 12.44 -2.47
CA ASP A 184 -4.13 11.92 -1.84
C ASP A 184 -3.27 13.09 -1.37
N ILE A 185 -3.21 13.26 -0.05
CA ILE A 185 -2.42 14.28 0.64
C ILE A 185 -1.09 13.64 1.03
N SER A 186 0.01 14.18 0.51
CA SER A 186 1.37 13.65 0.72
C SER A 186 2.30 14.72 1.26
N LEU A 187 3.36 14.28 1.94
CA LEU A 187 4.46 15.15 2.37
C LEU A 187 5.71 14.81 1.57
N SER A 188 6.41 15.83 1.12
CA SER A 188 7.67 15.71 0.39
C SER A 188 8.68 16.74 0.89
N ARG A 189 9.97 16.53 0.63
CA ARG A 189 10.99 17.55 0.89
C ARG A 189 11.30 18.29 -0.40
N ASN A 190 11.29 19.62 -0.33
CA ASN A 190 11.82 20.44 -1.41
C ASN A 190 13.34 20.30 -1.45
N GLU A 191 13.90 19.84 -2.56
CA GLU A 191 15.34 19.56 -2.70
C GLU A 191 16.23 20.79 -2.46
N SER A 192 15.77 21.98 -2.88
CA SER A 192 16.56 23.21 -2.78
C SER A 192 16.55 23.85 -1.39
N THR A 193 15.45 23.72 -0.65
CA THR A 193 15.26 24.39 0.65
C THR A 193 15.26 23.45 1.84
N GLY A 194 15.12 22.14 1.61
CA GLY A 194 14.95 21.12 2.65
C GLY A 194 13.59 21.18 3.37
N LYS A 195 12.72 22.13 3.01
CA LYS A 195 11.42 22.37 3.64
C LYS A 195 10.44 21.25 3.31
N LEU A 196 9.55 20.96 4.26
CA LEU A 196 8.48 19.99 4.10
C LEU A 196 7.31 20.63 3.36
N MET A 197 6.95 20.03 2.24
CA MET A 197 5.94 20.52 1.31
C MET A 197 4.79 19.52 1.23
N VAL A 198 3.57 20.01 1.42
CA VAL A 198 2.35 19.22 1.25
C VAL A 198 1.93 19.25 -0.21
N GLY A 199 1.88 18.06 -0.81
CA GLY A 199 1.31 17.81 -2.13
C GLY A 199 -0.12 17.30 -2.02
N MET A 200 -0.95 17.60 -3.02
CA MET A 200 -2.27 17.01 -3.17
C MET A 200 -2.44 16.51 -4.60
N GLU A 201 -2.83 15.25 -4.73
CA GLU A 201 -3.11 14.61 -6.00
C GLU A 201 -4.47 13.94 -5.99
N THR A 202 -4.99 13.67 -7.19
CA THR A 202 -6.24 12.96 -7.41
C THR A 202 -6.20 12.29 -8.78
N GLU A 203 -7.19 11.45 -9.07
CA GLU A 203 -7.35 10.79 -10.36
C GLU A 203 -8.18 11.60 -11.36
N LEU A 204 -8.88 12.64 -10.90
CA LEU A 204 -9.66 13.50 -11.81
C LEU A 204 -8.77 14.47 -12.58
N TYR A 205 -9.20 14.83 -13.79
CA TYR A 205 -8.50 15.82 -14.60
C TYR A 205 -8.68 17.24 -14.04
N LYS A 206 -7.63 17.80 -13.45
CA LYS A 206 -7.58 19.20 -12.95
C LYS A 206 -8.83 19.65 -12.16
N PRO A 207 -9.28 18.91 -11.14
CA PRO A 207 -10.41 19.34 -10.34
C PRO A 207 -10.05 20.54 -9.46
N GLU A 208 -11.06 21.26 -8.97
CA GLU A 208 -10.88 22.25 -7.90
C GLU A 208 -10.76 21.52 -6.56
N ILE A 209 -9.54 21.44 -6.03
CA ILE A 209 -9.27 20.90 -4.69
C ILE A 209 -9.30 22.06 -3.70
N ARG A 210 -10.07 21.94 -2.62
CA ARG A 210 -10.04 22.88 -1.49
C ARG A 210 -9.61 22.19 -0.22
N TYR A 211 -8.91 22.92 0.64
CA TYR A 211 -8.32 22.35 1.84
C TYR A 211 -8.33 23.30 3.05
N THR A 212 -8.06 22.71 4.20
CA THR A 212 -7.86 23.34 5.50
C THR A 212 -6.64 22.70 6.19
N THR A 213 -6.05 23.41 7.15
CA THR A 213 -4.89 22.93 7.93
C THR A 213 -5.14 22.96 9.44
N ASP A 214 -6.37 23.27 9.83
CA ASP A 214 -6.82 23.42 11.22
C ASP A 214 -7.66 22.21 11.70
N GLY A 215 -7.80 21.17 10.85
CA GLY A 215 -8.61 19.99 11.13
C GLY A 215 -10.11 20.14 10.88
N ASN A 216 -10.59 21.32 10.48
CA ASN A 216 -12.00 21.51 10.08
C ASN A 216 -12.23 21.00 8.65
N ASP A 217 -13.46 20.63 8.30
CA ASP A 217 -13.77 20.20 6.94
C ASP A 217 -13.72 21.39 5.96
N PRO A 218 -13.19 21.21 4.73
CA PRO A 218 -13.18 22.27 3.73
C PRO A 218 -14.59 22.61 3.24
N THR A 219 -14.80 23.86 2.90
CA THR A 219 -16.05 24.41 2.36
C THR A 219 -15.80 25.03 0.99
N ALA A 220 -16.87 25.45 0.30
CA ALA A 220 -16.77 26.15 -0.98
C ALA A 220 -16.01 27.50 -0.90
N THR A 221 -15.74 28.00 0.31
CA THR A 221 -14.94 29.21 0.57
C THR A 221 -13.54 28.93 1.10
N SER A 222 -13.20 27.66 1.37
CA SER A 222 -11.86 27.27 1.82
C SER A 222 -10.80 27.50 0.75
N VAL A 223 -9.52 27.51 1.15
CA VAL A 223 -8.41 27.80 0.24
C VAL A 223 -8.36 26.78 -0.91
N VAL A 224 -8.22 27.27 -2.14
CA VAL A 224 -8.02 26.43 -3.33
C VAL A 224 -6.56 25.99 -3.39
N TYR A 225 -6.32 24.69 -3.52
CA TYR A 225 -5.00 24.14 -3.76
C TYR A 225 -4.56 24.44 -5.19
N SER A 226 -3.43 25.13 -5.34
CA SER A 226 -2.87 25.51 -6.64
C SER A 226 -1.43 25.04 -6.86
N ALA A 227 -0.70 24.79 -5.78
CA ALA A 227 0.66 24.26 -5.78
C ALA A 227 1.00 23.71 -4.39
N PRO A 228 2.03 22.85 -4.27
CA PRO A 228 2.53 22.41 -2.97
C PRO A 228 2.89 23.58 -2.06
N PHE A 229 2.57 23.45 -0.77
CA PHE A 229 2.81 24.50 0.23
C PHE A 229 3.57 23.96 1.44
N GLU A 230 4.30 24.84 2.12
CA GLU A 230 5.08 24.51 3.31
C GLU A 230 4.20 24.36 4.54
N ILE A 231 4.49 23.36 5.39
CA ILE A 231 3.91 23.27 6.74
C ILE A 231 4.97 23.60 7.81
N PRO A 232 4.74 24.61 8.68
CA PRO A 232 5.71 25.00 9.69
C PRO A 232 5.59 24.19 10.99
N ALA A 233 4.50 23.46 11.18
CA ALA A 233 4.20 22.70 12.40
C ALA A 233 3.31 21.50 12.10
N SER A 234 3.21 20.60 13.07
CA SER A 234 2.24 19.49 13.09
C SER A 234 0.83 20.02 12.85
N CYS A 235 0.09 19.35 11.98
CA CYS A 235 -1.27 19.74 11.63
C CYS A 235 -2.06 18.56 11.05
N THR A 236 -3.39 18.69 11.04
CA THR A 236 -4.27 17.83 10.27
C THR A 236 -4.75 18.60 9.07
N ILE A 237 -4.47 18.04 7.89
CA ILE A 237 -4.90 18.59 6.62
C ILE A 237 -6.11 17.81 6.16
N LYS A 238 -7.15 18.56 5.80
CA LYS A 238 -8.35 18.01 5.19
C LYS A 238 -8.55 18.65 3.82
N ALA A 239 -8.90 17.84 2.83
CA ALA A 239 -9.09 18.28 1.47
C ALA A 239 -10.30 17.59 0.82
N ALA A 240 -11.00 18.29 -0.07
CA ALA A 240 -12.09 17.73 -0.84
C ALA A 240 -12.15 18.38 -2.23
N ILE A 241 -12.76 17.65 -3.17
CA ILE A 241 -12.99 18.14 -4.53
C ILE A 241 -14.28 18.95 -4.56
N PHE A 242 -14.26 20.08 -5.27
CA PHE A 242 -15.43 20.93 -5.51
C PHE A 242 -15.72 21.05 -7.00
N LYS A 243 -17.00 21.10 -7.34
CA LYS A 243 -17.48 21.43 -8.69
C LYS A 243 -18.69 22.36 -8.55
N GLU A 244 -18.61 23.54 -9.16
CA GLU A 244 -19.67 24.56 -9.11
C GLU A 244 -20.11 24.91 -7.67
N GLY A 245 -19.13 25.00 -6.76
CA GLY A 245 -19.37 25.31 -5.35
C GLY A 245 -19.97 24.16 -4.52
N LYS A 246 -20.15 22.97 -5.10
CA LYS A 246 -20.60 21.77 -4.37
C LYS A 246 -19.43 20.83 -4.15
N GLN A 247 -19.32 20.30 -2.93
CA GLN A 247 -18.36 19.24 -2.62
C GLN A 247 -18.75 17.96 -3.38
N LEU A 248 -17.76 17.30 -3.98
CA LEU A 248 -17.87 15.99 -4.57
C LEU A 248 -17.21 14.97 -3.65
N GLY A 249 -17.95 13.90 -3.33
CA GLY A 249 -17.45 12.83 -2.48
C GLY A 249 -17.15 13.25 -1.05
N LYS A 250 -16.25 12.52 -0.41
CA LYS A 250 -15.89 12.70 1.00
C LYS A 250 -14.66 13.58 1.16
N VAL A 251 -14.53 14.14 2.36
CA VAL A 251 -13.31 14.80 2.80
C VAL A 251 -12.21 13.74 2.98
N SER A 252 -11.08 13.96 2.32
CA SER A 252 -9.83 13.23 2.56
C SER A 252 -9.06 13.91 3.68
N GLU A 253 -8.40 13.13 4.52
CA GLU A 253 -7.70 13.63 5.71
C GLU A 253 -6.31 13.01 5.83
N ARG A 254 -5.33 13.83 6.23
CA ARG A 254 -4.01 13.35 6.63
C ARG A 254 -3.47 14.18 7.80
N ALA A 255 -2.99 13.49 8.83
CA ALA A 255 -2.33 14.11 9.97
C ALA A 255 -0.80 14.04 9.82
N PHE A 256 -0.14 15.11 10.22
CA PHE A 256 1.32 15.23 10.22
C PHE A 256 1.84 15.61 11.61
N ALA A 257 2.89 14.94 12.07
CA ALA A 257 3.62 15.28 13.28
C ALA A 257 5.06 15.67 12.92
N LEU A 258 5.40 16.96 13.03
CA LEU A 258 6.78 17.42 12.88
C LEU A 258 7.50 17.27 14.23
N HIS A 259 8.67 16.64 14.21
CA HIS A 259 9.47 16.35 15.40
C HIS A 259 10.97 16.26 15.09
N SER A 260 11.79 15.99 16.11
CA SER A 260 13.25 16.05 16.04
C SER A 260 13.90 15.02 15.11
N ALA A 261 13.15 13.97 14.74
CA ALA A 261 13.58 12.91 13.83
C ALA A 261 12.98 13.05 12.42
N THR A 262 12.14 14.06 12.15
CA THR A 262 11.53 14.18 10.82
C THR A 262 12.60 14.30 9.73
N GLY A 263 12.54 13.39 8.75
CA GLY A 263 13.43 13.18 7.61
C GLY A 263 14.86 12.73 7.94
N VAL A 264 15.14 12.31 9.17
CA VAL A 264 16.41 11.63 9.47
C VAL A 264 16.36 10.19 8.97
N LYS A 265 17.52 9.61 8.67
CA LYS A 265 17.59 8.20 8.26
C LYS A 265 17.32 7.30 9.45
N CYS A 266 16.62 6.21 9.18
CA CYS A 266 16.31 5.16 10.12
C CYS A 266 16.54 3.80 9.46
N GLU A 267 16.80 2.79 10.28
CA GLU A 267 16.92 1.40 9.88
C GLU A 267 15.96 0.56 10.71
N VAL A 268 15.50 -0.55 10.16
CA VAL A 268 14.67 -1.52 10.86
C VAL A 268 15.12 -2.93 10.49
N SER A 269 15.14 -3.82 11.48
CA SER A 269 15.47 -5.23 11.31
C SER A 269 14.45 -6.11 12.04
N PRO A 270 13.89 -7.15 11.39
CA PRO A 270 14.05 -7.49 9.97
C PRO A 270 13.43 -6.42 9.05
N ALA A 271 13.59 -6.59 7.73
CA ALA A 271 12.94 -5.71 6.76
C ALA A 271 11.41 -5.89 6.83
N PRO A 272 10.62 -4.83 6.57
CA PRO A 272 9.16 -4.93 6.52
C PRO A 272 8.70 -5.87 5.41
N SER A 273 7.54 -6.49 5.61
CA SER A 273 6.92 -7.34 4.60
C SER A 273 6.67 -6.57 3.31
N PHE A 274 6.93 -7.20 2.16
CA PHE A 274 6.64 -6.63 0.84
C PHE A 274 5.16 -6.27 0.65
N LYS A 275 4.26 -6.93 1.40
CA LYS A 275 2.82 -6.65 1.39
C LYS A 275 2.48 -5.28 1.99
N TYR A 276 3.26 -4.83 2.98
CA TYR A 276 2.97 -3.65 3.79
C TYR A 276 4.25 -2.85 4.04
N GLN A 277 4.73 -2.17 3.00
CA GLN A 277 5.97 -1.39 3.04
C GLN A 277 5.74 0.11 3.28
N ALA A 278 4.50 0.56 3.51
CA ALA A 278 4.16 1.99 3.52
C ALA A 278 4.79 2.72 2.31
N ARG A 279 5.58 3.79 2.55
CA ARG A 279 6.42 4.47 1.55
C ARG A 279 7.91 4.11 1.69
N GLY A 280 8.20 2.94 2.24
CA GLY A 280 9.53 2.47 2.62
C GLY A 280 9.85 2.73 4.10
N ILE A 281 11.04 2.31 4.52
CA ILE A 281 11.50 2.39 5.93
C ILE A 281 11.47 3.83 6.46
N GLN A 282 11.68 4.82 5.59
CA GLN A 282 11.61 6.24 5.93
C GLN A 282 10.22 6.69 6.43
N SER A 283 9.17 5.88 6.26
CA SER A 283 7.85 6.13 6.86
C SER A 283 7.87 6.13 8.39
N LEU A 284 8.95 5.65 9.03
CA LEU A 284 9.16 5.77 10.48
C LEU A 284 9.55 7.20 10.90
N THR A 285 9.96 8.04 9.96
CA THR A 285 10.50 9.38 10.21
C THR A 285 10.03 10.41 9.17
N ASP A 286 8.94 10.17 8.43
CA ASP A 286 8.48 11.06 7.36
C ASP A 286 7.42 12.10 7.80
N ALA A 287 7.16 12.17 9.11
CA ALA A 287 6.14 12.99 9.76
C ALA A 287 4.69 12.64 9.42
N THR A 288 4.41 11.61 8.61
CA THR A 288 3.05 11.28 8.18
C THR A 288 2.46 10.23 9.10
N LEU A 289 1.30 10.52 9.68
CA LEU A 289 0.66 9.59 10.60
C LEU A 289 -0.30 8.64 9.87
N GLY A 290 -0.28 7.37 10.29
CA GLY A 290 -1.26 6.37 9.91
C GLY A 290 -2.61 6.64 10.56
N SER A 291 -3.67 6.27 9.86
CA SER A 291 -5.06 6.26 10.34
C SER A 291 -5.43 4.88 10.90
N VAL A 292 -6.68 4.71 11.34
CA VAL A 292 -7.21 3.40 11.73
C VAL A 292 -7.37 2.43 10.54
N ASN A 293 -7.16 2.89 9.31
CA ASN A 293 -7.16 2.05 8.11
C ASN A 293 -5.73 1.56 7.81
N HIS A 294 -5.50 0.25 7.92
CA HIS A 294 -4.21 -0.38 7.62
C HIS A 294 -3.78 -0.25 6.15
N ASN A 295 -4.72 0.04 5.24
CA ASN A 295 -4.46 0.18 3.81
C ASN A 295 -4.27 1.64 3.36
N ASP A 296 -4.04 2.57 4.29
CA ASP A 296 -3.87 3.99 3.99
C ASP A 296 -2.46 4.38 3.50
N GLY A 297 -1.58 3.38 3.37
CA GLY A 297 -0.21 3.52 2.86
C GLY A 297 0.80 4.06 3.87
N CYS A 298 0.45 4.13 5.16
CA CYS A 298 1.33 4.71 6.20
C CYS A 298 1.86 3.69 7.21
N TRP A 299 1.45 2.43 7.10
CA TRP A 299 1.84 1.38 8.05
C TRP A 299 2.89 0.43 7.47
N LEU A 300 3.99 0.24 8.20
CA LEU A 300 4.95 -0.83 7.98
C LEU A 300 4.47 -2.09 8.71
N GLY A 301 4.39 -3.22 8.00
CA GLY A 301 3.90 -4.49 8.53
C GLY A 301 4.98 -5.55 8.67
N PHE A 302 4.98 -6.25 9.81
CA PHE A 302 5.88 -7.36 10.14
C PHE A 302 5.06 -8.56 10.63
N GLU A 303 5.31 -9.76 10.11
CA GLU A 303 4.49 -10.95 10.37
C GLU A 303 5.26 -11.91 11.27
N GLY A 304 4.82 -12.06 12.53
CA GLY A 304 5.46 -12.96 13.50
C GLY A 304 6.84 -12.52 14.03
N ASP A 305 7.48 -11.52 13.41
CA ASP A 305 8.81 -11.05 13.79
C ASP A 305 8.78 -10.01 14.93
N ASP A 306 9.74 -10.14 15.85
CA ASP A 306 10.18 -9.04 16.71
C ASP A 306 11.00 -8.05 15.88
N ILE A 307 10.91 -6.75 16.18
CA ILE A 307 11.60 -5.71 15.39
C ILE A 307 12.53 -4.85 16.24
N GLU A 308 13.67 -4.46 15.65
CA GLU A 308 14.57 -3.44 16.17
C GLU A 308 14.61 -2.26 15.19
N ILE A 309 14.32 -1.05 15.69
CA ILE A 309 14.42 0.20 14.93
C ILE A 309 15.60 1.00 15.48
N THR A 310 16.45 1.53 14.60
CA THR A 310 17.51 2.47 14.95
C THR A 310 17.35 3.79 14.21
N ILE A 311 17.51 4.89 14.93
CA ILE A 311 17.40 6.26 14.40
C ILE A 311 18.64 7.03 14.85
N ASP A 312 19.37 7.60 13.89
CA ASP A 312 20.42 8.58 14.13
C ASP A 312 19.86 9.99 13.84
N LEU A 313 19.69 10.78 14.90
CA LEU A 313 19.21 12.16 14.81
C LEU A 313 20.19 13.10 14.09
N GLY A 314 21.40 12.64 13.77
CA GLY A 314 22.46 13.38 13.09
C GLY A 314 23.20 14.40 13.98
N LYS A 315 22.55 14.88 15.04
CA LYS A 315 23.11 15.76 16.06
C LYS A 315 22.59 15.40 17.44
N GLU A 316 23.37 15.71 18.47
CA GLU A 316 22.86 15.67 19.84
C GLU A 316 21.78 16.73 20.05
N GLN A 317 20.69 16.30 20.68
CA GLN A 317 19.62 17.18 21.11
C GLN A 317 18.94 16.62 22.34
N MET A 318 18.22 17.48 23.05
CA MET A 318 17.45 17.07 24.22
C MET A 318 16.20 16.32 23.75
N VAL A 319 16.03 15.08 24.20
CA VAL A 319 14.83 14.28 23.97
C VAL A 319 14.10 14.08 25.29
N ARG A 320 12.80 14.36 25.29
CA ARG A 320 11.91 14.26 26.45
C ARG A 320 11.10 12.98 26.42
N ASN A 321 10.57 12.63 25.26
CA ASN A 321 9.79 11.43 25.07
C ASN A 321 9.87 10.97 23.61
N ILE A 322 9.52 9.70 23.42
CA ILE A 322 9.33 9.10 22.11
C ILE A 322 7.91 8.55 22.08
N GLU A 323 7.17 8.90 21.04
CA GLU A 323 5.85 8.37 20.76
C GLU A 323 5.91 7.47 19.54
N VAL A 324 5.31 6.29 19.64
CA VAL A 324 5.22 5.30 18.56
C VAL A 324 3.79 4.82 18.50
N ALA A 325 3.17 4.83 17.32
CA ALA A 325 1.83 4.29 17.18
C ALA A 325 1.85 2.87 16.60
N PHE A 326 0.96 2.05 17.14
CA PHE A 326 0.68 0.70 16.67
C PHE A 326 -0.78 0.59 16.28
N LEU A 327 -1.06 -0.10 15.18
CA LEU A 327 -2.43 -0.42 14.80
C LEU A 327 -2.88 -1.71 15.49
N GLN A 328 -4.11 -1.72 16.00
CA GLN A 328 -4.81 -2.92 16.43
C GLN A 328 -5.99 -3.16 15.49
N ASN A 329 -6.05 -4.34 14.89
CA ASN A 329 -7.20 -4.80 14.09
C ASN A 329 -7.17 -6.32 14.01
N LEU A 330 -7.77 -6.99 14.99
CA LEU A 330 -7.66 -8.45 15.09
C LEU A 330 -8.31 -9.18 13.89
N LYS A 331 -9.35 -8.61 13.28
CA LYS A 331 -9.96 -9.19 12.06
C LYS A 331 -8.99 -9.20 10.87
N ALA A 332 -8.06 -8.26 10.83
CA ALA A 332 -6.96 -8.22 9.87
C ALA A 332 -5.67 -8.86 10.42
N TRP A 333 -5.78 -9.59 11.54
CA TRP A 333 -4.68 -10.29 12.22
C TRP A 333 -3.61 -9.34 12.78
N ILE A 334 -3.94 -8.06 12.98
CA ILE A 334 -3.03 -7.02 13.46
C ILE A 334 -3.15 -6.89 14.97
N MET A 335 -2.06 -7.15 15.70
CA MET A 335 -2.00 -7.09 17.15
C MET A 335 -1.04 -6.02 17.65
N LEU A 336 -1.32 -5.49 18.83
CA LEU A 336 -0.37 -4.65 19.56
C LEU A 336 0.89 -5.46 19.92
N PRO A 337 2.06 -4.82 20.05
CA PRO A 337 3.25 -5.48 20.55
C PRO A 337 3.03 -5.99 21.98
N LYS A 338 3.79 -7.01 22.39
CA LYS A 338 3.77 -7.50 23.77
C LYS A 338 4.54 -6.59 24.71
N SER A 339 5.68 -6.08 24.25
CA SER A 339 6.49 -5.12 24.99
C SER A 339 7.39 -4.31 24.08
N ILE A 340 7.90 -3.22 24.63
CA ILE A 340 8.85 -2.33 23.97
C ILE A 340 9.88 -1.84 24.97
N VAL A 341 11.12 -1.77 24.50
CA VAL A 341 12.27 -1.27 25.25
C VAL A 341 12.91 -0.16 24.42
N LEU A 342 13.12 0.99 25.05
CA LEU A 342 13.83 2.12 24.46
C LEU A 342 15.26 2.17 24.99
N GLU A 343 16.22 2.28 24.09
CA GLU A 343 17.61 2.57 24.36
C GLU A 343 17.98 3.89 23.68
N VAL A 344 18.61 4.81 24.42
CA VAL A 344 19.07 6.09 23.88
C VAL A 344 20.54 6.33 24.22
N ALA A 345 21.31 6.91 23.30
CA ALA A 345 22.73 7.22 23.51
C ALA A 345 23.10 8.62 22.99
N ASP A 346 24.13 9.19 23.62
CA ASP A 346 24.83 10.40 23.19
C ASP A 346 25.97 10.05 22.19
N PHE A 347 26.87 11.00 21.85
CA PHE A 347 28.01 10.74 20.95
C PHE A 347 29.00 9.68 21.48
N SER A 348 28.99 9.36 22.78
CA SER A 348 29.85 8.31 23.33
C SER A 348 29.40 6.91 22.92
N GLY A 349 28.18 6.77 22.39
CA GLY A 349 27.60 5.48 21.98
C GLY A 349 27.18 4.59 23.15
N LYS A 350 27.27 5.07 24.39
CA LYS A 350 26.82 4.32 25.57
C LYS A 350 25.31 4.47 25.75
N TYR A 351 24.57 3.40 25.45
CA TYR A 351 23.12 3.39 25.59
C TYR A 351 22.66 3.37 27.05
N ALA A 352 21.75 4.29 27.37
CA ALA A 352 20.91 4.24 28.55
C ALA A 352 19.56 3.61 28.18
N GLN A 353 19.16 2.58 28.93
CA GLN A 353 17.95 1.81 28.66
C GLN A 353 16.77 2.30 29.53
N SER A 354 15.57 2.30 28.96
CA SER A 354 14.31 2.45 29.69
C SER A 354 13.93 1.17 30.42
N ASN A 355 12.91 1.23 31.28
CA ASN A 355 12.24 0.00 31.70
C ASN A 355 11.52 -0.63 30.50
N GLU A 356 11.38 -1.96 30.51
CA GLU A 356 10.49 -2.66 29.57
C GLU A 356 9.05 -2.24 29.86
N LEU A 357 8.38 -1.71 28.83
CA LEU A 357 6.97 -1.34 28.91
C LEU A 357 6.15 -2.48 28.31
N SER A 358 5.40 -3.18 29.17
CA SER A 358 4.41 -4.15 28.71
C SER A 358 3.24 -3.43 28.07
N VAL A 359 2.84 -3.89 26.89
CA VAL A 359 1.69 -3.36 26.15
C VAL A 359 0.63 -4.46 26.12
N SER A 360 -0.61 -4.08 26.41
CA SER A 360 -1.75 -4.99 26.42
C SER A 360 -2.90 -4.39 25.60
N MET A 361 -3.75 -5.24 25.03
CA MET A 361 -4.94 -4.79 24.32
C MET A 361 -5.82 -3.91 25.21
N VAL A 362 -6.29 -2.79 24.64
CA VAL A 362 -6.89 -1.68 25.40
C VAL A 362 -8.41 -1.87 25.61
N THR A 363 -9.08 -2.71 24.82
CA THR A 363 -10.55 -2.91 24.81
C THR A 363 -10.89 -4.29 24.17
N PRO A 364 -12.18 -4.73 24.07
CA PRO A 364 -12.50 -6.03 23.47
C PRO A 364 -11.82 -6.21 22.11
N ALA A 365 -11.37 -7.44 21.85
CA ALA A 365 -10.42 -7.79 20.79
C ALA A 365 -10.82 -7.32 19.36
N ASP A 366 -12.08 -6.96 19.13
CA ASP A 366 -12.61 -6.52 17.84
C ASP A 366 -12.51 -5.01 17.56
N THR A 367 -11.98 -4.20 18.50
CA THR A 367 -11.88 -2.74 18.30
C THR A 367 -10.68 -2.39 17.41
N VAL A 368 -10.92 -1.68 16.31
CA VAL A 368 -9.86 -1.12 15.46
C VAL A 368 -9.35 0.17 16.10
N LEU A 369 -8.05 0.24 16.42
CA LEU A 369 -7.47 1.36 17.17
C LEU A 369 -6.07 1.71 16.67
N ARG A 370 -5.78 3.00 16.59
CA ARG A 370 -4.41 3.53 16.57
C ARG A 370 -3.99 3.77 18.02
N ASN A 371 -3.03 2.99 18.52
CA ASN A 371 -2.56 3.06 19.89
C ASN A 371 -1.22 3.80 19.94
N ASN A 372 -1.23 5.01 20.50
CA ASN A 372 -0.03 5.82 20.65
C ASN A 372 0.63 5.53 21.99
N LEU A 373 1.79 4.87 21.94
CA LEU A 373 2.58 4.61 23.13
C LEU A 373 3.61 5.71 23.33
N VAL A 374 3.56 6.37 24.48
CA VAL A 374 4.53 7.40 24.88
C VAL A 374 5.54 6.82 25.87
N ILE A 375 6.81 6.81 25.48
CA ILE A 375 7.94 6.36 26.30
C ILE A 375 8.69 7.59 26.81
N GLN A 376 8.72 7.78 28.13
CA GLN A 376 9.46 8.89 28.74
C GLN A 376 10.97 8.64 28.69
N VAL A 377 11.73 9.67 28.31
CA VAL A 377 13.19 9.64 28.31
C VAL A 377 13.68 10.43 29.52
N LYS A 378 14.57 9.81 30.32
CA LYS A 378 15.27 10.55 31.37
C LYS A 378 16.02 11.71 30.73
N LYS A 379 15.82 12.93 31.21
CA LYS A 379 16.38 14.15 30.63
C LYS A 379 17.89 14.02 30.39
N GLN A 380 18.26 13.83 29.12
CA GLN A 380 19.64 13.69 28.66
C GLN A 380 19.74 14.14 27.20
N ASN A 381 20.96 14.45 26.76
CA ASN A 381 21.23 14.60 25.33
C ASN A 381 21.18 13.23 24.67
N CYS A 382 20.54 13.17 23.51
CA CYS A 382 20.39 11.97 22.72
C CYS A 382 20.74 12.28 21.27
N ARG A 383 21.43 11.35 20.63
CA ARG A 383 21.64 11.30 19.18
C ARG A 383 21.10 10.00 18.60
N PHE A 384 21.36 8.88 19.26
CA PHE A 384 20.96 7.57 18.80
C PHE A 384 19.76 7.07 19.60
N ILE A 385 18.74 6.60 18.89
CA ILE A 385 17.56 5.97 19.45
C ILE A 385 17.51 4.55 18.91
N LYS A 386 17.23 3.60 19.81
CA LYS A 386 16.97 2.21 19.47
C LYS A 386 15.70 1.73 20.17
N LEU A 387 14.77 1.18 19.40
CA LEU A 387 13.55 0.57 19.91
C LEU A 387 13.60 -0.93 19.67
N LYS A 388 13.46 -1.74 20.72
CA LYS A 388 13.29 -3.19 20.62
C LYS A 388 11.85 -3.52 20.94
N ILE A 389 11.12 -4.05 19.96
CA ILE A 389 9.68 -4.26 20.03
C ILE A 389 9.40 -5.75 19.87
N LYS A 390 8.77 -6.35 20.88
CA LYS A 390 8.35 -7.74 20.82
C LYS A 390 6.98 -7.85 20.17
N ASN A 391 6.85 -8.72 19.18
CA ASN A 391 5.58 -8.99 18.51
C ASN A 391 4.51 -9.42 19.53
N GLY A 392 3.24 -9.18 19.21
CA GLY A 392 2.10 -9.61 20.02
C GLY A 392 2.03 -11.13 20.19
N GLY A 393 2.71 -11.88 19.32
CA GLY A 393 2.72 -13.34 19.29
C GLY A 393 1.68 -13.90 18.34
N PRO A 394 1.41 -15.22 18.40
CA PRO A 394 0.42 -15.84 17.54
C PRO A 394 -1.00 -15.39 17.89
N LEU A 395 -1.90 -15.50 16.92
CA LEU A 395 -3.31 -15.14 17.07
C LEU A 395 -3.96 -15.93 18.21
N PRO A 396 -4.82 -15.28 19.02
CA PRO A 396 -5.37 -15.86 20.22
C PRO A 396 -6.35 -17.00 19.93
N ALA A 397 -6.59 -17.86 20.91
CA ALA A 397 -7.44 -19.06 20.76
C ALA A 397 -8.89 -18.78 20.33
N ASN A 398 -9.39 -17.56 20.57
CA ASN A 398 -10.73 -17.12 20.17
C ASN A 398 -10.78 -16.49 18.76
N HIS A 399 -9.66 -16.46 18.04
CA HIS A 399 -9.60 -16.00 16.66
C HIS A 399 -10.02 -17.11 15.68
N LEU A 400 -10.46 -16.75 14.47
CA LEU A 400 -10.85 -17.72 13.43
C LEU A 400 -9.68 -18.62 12.99
N TYR A 401 -8.46 -18.11 13.13
CA TYR A 401 -7.20 -18.77 12.76
C TYR A 401 -6.26 -18.74 13.97
N PRO A 402 -6.53 -19.53 15.02
CA PRO A 402 -5.74 -19.49 16.25
C PRO A 402 -4.35 -20.08 16.03
N GLY A 403 -3.31 -19.48 16.62
CA GLY A 403 -1.94 -19.97 16.52
C GLY A 403 -1.12 -19.46 15.33
N GLU A 404 -1.77 -18.88 14.32
CA GLU A 404 -1.10 -18.29 13.17
C GLU A 404 -0.31 -17.03 13.55
N PRO A 405 0.78 -16.68 12.84
CA PRO A 405 1.52 -15.45 13.06
C PRO A 405 0.64 -14.20 12.93
N ALA A 406 0.74 -13.27 13.89
CA ALA A 406 0.05 -11.99 13.82
C ALA A 406 0.93 -10.91 13.16
N TRP A 407 0.27 -9.93 12.56
CA TRP A 407 0.90 -8.72 12.06
C TRP A 407 1.19 -7.73 13.20
N LEU A 408 2.36 -7.10 13.15
CA LEU A 408 2.72 -5.89 13.89
C LEU A 408 2.77 -4.73 12.89
N PHE A 409 1.96 -3.70 13.13
CA PHE A 409 1.88 -2.51 12.27
C PHE A 409 2.37 -1.28 13.03
N ILE A 410 3.33 -0.58 12.46
CA ILE A 410 3.95 0.64 13.02
C ILE A 410 3.98 1.75 11.96
N ASP A 411 3.72 2.99 12.36
CA ASP A 411 3.84 4.17 11.50
C ASP A 411 5.06 5.02 11.89
N GLU A 412 4.87 6.22 12.44
CA GLU A 412 5.91 7.22 12.71
C GLU A 412 6.49 7.05 14.13
N VAL A 413 7.81 7.23 14.26
CA VAL A 413 8.51 7.35 15.54
C VAL A 413 8.73 8.83 15.85
N VAL A 414 7.82 9.40 16.62
CA VAL A 414 7.80 10.82 16.97
C VAL A 414 8.77 11.09 18.13
N VAL A 415 9.73 12.00 17.92
CA VAL A 415 10.82 12.30 18.88
C VAL A 415 10.72 13.75 19.38
N ASN A 416 10.26 13.92 20.62
CA ASN A 416 9.92 15.22 21.22
C ASN A 416 10.93 15.74 22.25
#